data_AF-A0A2T3B335-F1
#
_entry.id   AF-A0A2T3B335-F1
#
_cell.length_a   1.000
_cell.length_b   1.000
_cell.length_c   1.000
_cell.angle_alpha   90.00
_cell.angle_beta   90.00
_cell.angle_gamma   90.00
#
_symmetry.space_group_name_H-M   'P 1'
#
loop_
_entity.id
_entity.type
_entity.pdbx_description
1 polymer ?
#
loop_
_entity_poly.entity_id
_entity_poly.type
_entity_poly.pdbx_seq_one_letter_code
_entity_poly.pdbx_strand_id
1 'polypeptide(L)'
;MDSLPRELIELILLWNVRMCECEKNSIFPLRLVCKAFDIALKPYIFKTIQLEFSKFLRAVPTPDMRALESVGNLCQAVYLDMMVVRDEDEITRLTEVFNGIIVKVPEMGPLLLSLRRYCMNENTFDETDFRRVIERVLAATPNMTRLKLNLPFQVVGRTSSTATLLLATTFACVAGRPADEYKPLETMVLDHVSDTTLSSICNNPIDLNNALATFAGLKHLVLSLKRQEARLDRQGTFTVQLWFLIRKALNLESLCIIGWNVKRDINVRLHRHSMAFNDWSMRSLPYHIDPKPVPRTLRYLELKRVDINPRSLLGLIEDNSKTLKEVYLNEVYLKVFGSSEQANTPLWIGYPDESRPEQALWLAESLRNMENLRLDVLRATGLGYDDFDPDTQSAHPRYDLPDPSGLNRSFDQRFVEAVLGHDDITTTNIIAPTSHDGYDTHNHPLSGASDARNSETSLQSKRANDYDVETYQRHHNTTSHYKHSIDGYFLNHNEQALKELQRIINLADRGMTLISEEIVRNNTARIVTDIGDLGMEPAAPDLDPAP
;
A
#
# COMPACT_ATOMS: atom_id res chain seq x y z
N MET A 1 -20.27 -29.24 30.74
CA MET A 1 -19.22 -28.54 29.97
C MET A 1 -17.83 -28.81 30.53
N ASP A 2 -17.58 -28.68 31.84
CA ASP A 2 -16.26 -29.00 32.43
C ASP A 2 -15.82 -30.47 32.32
N SER A 3 -16.74 -31.39 31.98
CA SER A 3 -16.45 -32.80 31.73
C SER A 3 -16.05 -33.12 30.28
N LEU A 4 -16.07 -32.13 29.38
CA LEU A 4 -15.65 -32.33 27.99
C LEU A 4 -14.12 -32.48 27.91
N PRO A 5 -13.60 -33.32 27.00
CA PRO A 5 -12.18 -33.34 26.68
C PRO A 5 -11.69 -31.94 26.28
N ARG A 6 -10.47 -31.61 26.70
CA ARG A 6 -9.87 -30.30 26.47
C ARG A 6 -9.80 -29.96 24.99
N GLU A 7 -9.49 -30.95 24.16
CA GLU A 7 -9.38 -30.84 22.70
C GLU A 7 -10.71 -30.42 22.08
N LEU A 8 -11.84 -30.96 22.58
CA LEU A 8 -13.17 -30.57 22.11
C LEU A 8 -13.50 -29.13 22.52
N ILE A 9 -13.13 -28.72 23.74
CA ILE A 9 -13.32 -27.33 24.19
C ILE A 9 -12.50 -26.37 23.32
N GLU A 10 -11.24 -26.69 23.04
CA GLU A 10 -10.37 -25.89 22.17
C GLU A 10 -10.93 -25.77 20.76
N LEU A 11 -11.44 -26.86 20.17
CA LEU A 11 -12.07 -26.84 18.85
C LEU A 11 -13.36 -25.99 18.81
N ILE A 12 -14.23 -26.14 19.82
CA ILE A 12 -15.46 -25.34 19.94
C ILE A 12 -15.11 -23.86 20.03
N LEU A 13 -14.17 -23.49 20.90
CA LEU A 13 -13.78 -22.10 21.10
C LEU A 13 -13.07 -21.53 19.87
N LEU A 14 -12.18 -22.29 19.23
CA LEU A 14 -11.53 -21.86 17.99
C LEU A 14 -12.55 -21.64 16.87
N TRP A 15 -13.56 -22.50 16.75
CA TRP A 15 -14.65 -22.29 15.81
C TRP A 15 -15.40 -20.98 16.08
N ASN A 16 -15.78 -20.72 17.34
CA ASN A 16 -16.44 -19.48 17.72
C ASN A 16 -15.56 -18.24 17.45
N VAL A 17 -14.26 -18.32 17.75
CA VAL A 17 -13.30 -17.25 17.45
C VAL A 17 -13.27 -16.96 15.94
N ARG A 18 -13.22 -17.99 15.10
CA ARG A 18 -13.22 -17.84 13.63
C ARG A 18 -14.53 -17.29 13.07
N MET A 19 -15.67 -17.69 13.63
CA MET A 19 -16.98 -17.18 13.20
C MET A 19 -17.23 -15.73 13.64
N CYS A 20 -16.52 -15.25 14.66
CA CYS A 20 -16.69 -13.92 15.25
C CYS A 20 -15.45 -13.04 15.09
N GLU A 21 -14.70 -13.16 13.99
CA GLU A 21 -13.45 -12.42 13.75
C GLU A 21 -13.61 -10.88 13.83
N CYS A 22 -14.79 -10.36 13.49
CA CYS A 22 -15.15 -8.94 13.58
C CYS A 22 -15.73 -8.53 14.95
N GLU A 23 -16.15 -9.50 15.77
CA GLU A 23 -16.97 -9.26 16.97
C GLU A 23 -16.33 -9.89 18.22
N LYS A 24 -15.07 -9.58 18.49
CA LYS A 24 -14.31 -10.09 19.65
C LYS A 24 -15.07 -10.01 20.99
N ASN A 25 -15.88 -8.98 21.19
CA ASN A 25 -16.64 -8.80 22.44
C ASN A 25 -17.84 -9.77 22.56
N SER A 26 -18.37 -10.28 21.45
CA SER A 26 -19.51 -11.22 21.44
C SER A 26 -19.17 -12.56 22.08
N ILE A 27 -17.91 -12.99 21.97
CA ILE A 27 -17.43 -14.27 22.51
C ILE A 27 -16.93 -14.17 23.95
N PHE A 28 -16.72 -12.96 24.50
CA PHE A 28 -16.19 -12.77 25.85
C PHE A 28 -17.05 -13.45 26.95
N PRO A 29 -18.40 -13.44 26.88
CA PRO A 29 -19.24 -14.14 27.84
C PRO A 29 -19.03 -15.66 27.88
N LEU A 30 -18.47 -16.28 26.83
CA LEU A 30 -18.18 -17.71 26.83
C LEU A 30 -17.20 -18.11 27.95
N ARG A 31 -16.37 -17.17 28.43
CA ARG A 31 -15.51 -17.37 29.61
C ARG A 31 -16.29 -17.68 30.88
N LEU A 32 -17.55 -17.28 30.96
CA LEU A 32 -18.42 -17.48 32.13
C LEU A 32 -19.12 -18.84 32.13
N VAL A 33 -19.04 -19.60 31.03
CA VAL A 33 -19.67 -20.93 30.93
C VAL A 33 -19.09 -21.87 31.98
N CYS A 34 -17.75 -21.93 32.08
CA CYS A 34 -17.05 -22.70 33.09
C CYS A 34 -15.56 -22.36 33.13
N LYS A 35 -14.83 -22.90 34.13
CA LYS A 35 -13.39 -22.65 34.31
C LYS A 35 -12.55 -23.11 33.12
N ALA A 36 -12.90 -24.25 32.52
CA ALA A 36 -12.20 -24.76 31.35
C ALA A 36 -12.33 -23.81 30.14
N PHE A 37 -13.52 -23.23 29.92
CA PHE A 37 -13.75 -22.24 28.88
C PHE A 37 -12.96 -20.94 29.13
N ASP A 38 -12.93 -20.44 30.37
CA ASP A 38 -12.15 -19.26 30.73
C ASP A 38 -10.65 -19.46 30.39
N ILE A 39 -10.08 -20.58 30.81
CA ILE A 39 -8.66 -20.89 30.57
C ILE A 39 -8.37 -21.04 29.08
N ALA A 40 -9.21 -21.77 28.34
CA ALA A 40 -8.97 -22.04 26.93
C ALA A 40 -9.21 -20.82 26.02
N LEU A 41 -10.12 -19.91 26.40
CA LEU A 41 -10.47 -18.76 25.56
C LEU A 41 -9.53 -17.55 25.75
N LYS A 42 -8.99 -17.38 26.96
CA LYS A 42 -8.08 -16.28 27.33
C LYS A 42 -6.92 -16.07 26.33
N PRO A 43 -6.18 -17.10 25.86
CA PRO A 43 -5.08 -16.94 24.92
C PRO A 43 -5.48 -16.37 23.56
N TYR A 44 -6.75 -16.47 23.15
CA TYR A 44 -7.26 -15.86 21.92
C TYR A 44 -7.65 -14.41 22.18
N ILE A 45 -8.49 -14.18 23.19
CA ILE A 45 -9.05 -12.85 23.49
C ILE A 45 -7.96 -11.87 23.95
N PHE A 46 -7.03 -12.30 24.79
CA PHE A 46 -5.98 -11.42 25.32
C PHE A 46 -4.70 -11.44 24.48
N LYS A 47 -4.73 -12.00 23.27
CA LYS A 47 -3.54 -12.06 22.41
C LYS A 47 -3.06 -10.68 21.95
N THR A 48 -4.00 -9.77 21.70
CA THR A 48 -3.73 -8.39 21.27
C THR A 48 -4.24 -7.38 22.29
N ILE A 49 -3.38 -6.44 22.66
CA ILE A 49 -3.76 -5.19 23.32
C ILE A 49 -3.94 -4.12 22.26
N GLN A 50 -5.13 -3.55 22.18
CA GLN A 50 -5.44 -2.42 21.30
C GLN A 50 -5.52 -1.15 22.14
N LEU A 51 -4.66 -0.17 21.81
CA LEU A 51 -4.68 1.16 22.40
C LEU A 51 -5.09 2.16 21.32
N GLU A 52 -6.26 2.74 21.51
CA GLU A 52 -6.75 3.83 20.67
C GLU A 52 -6.33 5.17 21.28
N PHE A 53 -6.30 6.23 20.47
CA PHE A 53 -5.89 7.57 20.91
C PHE A 53 -6.53 8.02 22.24
N SER A 54 -7.79 7.65 22.48
CA SER A 54 -8.54 8.07 23.67
C SER A 54 -7.94 7.53 24.98
N LYS A 55 -7.13 6.47 24.92
CA LYS A 55 -6.43 5.88 26.08
C LYS A 55 -5.25 6.71 26.56
N PHE A 56 -4.84 7.72 25.79
CA PHE A 56 -3.76 8.63 26.13
C PHE A 56 -4.25 9.97 26.68
N LEU A 57 -5.55 10.29 26.52
CA LEU A 57 -6.14 11.54 26.99
C LEU A 57 -6.09 11.66 28.52
N ARG A 58 -5.63 12.80 29.03
CA ARG A 58 -5.58 13.10 30.48
C ARG A 58 -6.96 13.04 31.16
N ALA A 59 -8.00 13.39 30.43
CA ALA A 59 -9.38 13.40 30.92
C ALA A 59 -10.03 11.99 30.97
N VAL A 60 -9.37 10.98 30.42
CA VAL A 60 -9.90 9.61 30.35
C VAL A 60 -9.08 8.71 31.28
N PRO A 61 -9.71 7.76 32.00
CA PRO A 61 -8.97 6.78 32.78
C PRO A 61 -7.98 6.00 31.90
N THR A 62 -6.72 5.97 32.33
CA THR A 62 -5.70 5.12 31.72
C THR A 62 -6.07 3.64 31.83
N PRO A 63 -5.50 2.75 31.00
CA PRO A 63 -5.73 1.32 31.10
C PRO A 63 -5.53 0.80 32.53
N ASP A 64 -6.40 -0.11 32.99
CA ASP A 64 -6.24 -0.76 34.29
C ASP A 64 -5.00 -1.65 34.27
N MET A 65 -3.91 -1.12 34.82
CA MET A 65 -2.60 -1.78 34.84
C MET A 65 -2.61 -3.09 35.63
N ARG A 66 -3.44 -3.20 36.68
CA ARG A 66 -3.52 -4.45 37.47
C ARG A 66 -4.20 -5.55 36.66
N ALA A 67 -5.24 -5.19 35.93
CA ALA A 67 -5.88 -6.12 35.00
C ALA A 67 -4.89 -6.53 33.90
N LEU A 68 -4.11 -5.59 33.37
CA LEU A 68 -3.11 -5.88 32.35
C LEU A 68 -2.01 -6.83 32.86
N GLU A 69 -1.46 -6.59 34.05
CA GLU A 69 -0.48 -7.46 34.69
C GLU A 69 -1.00 -8.90 34.85
N SER A 70 -2.31 -9.08 35.06
CA SER A 70 -2.91 -10.42 35.22
C SER A 70 -3.02 -11.24 33.92
N VAL A 71 -3.06 -10.59 32.75
CA VAL A 71 -3.23 -11.26 31.43
C VAL A 71 -2.09 -10.98 30.46
N GLY A 72 -1.15 -10.10 30.81
CA GLY A 72 -0.11 -9.60 29.94
C GLY A 72 0.84 -10.67 29.40
N ASN A 73 1.04 -11.75 30.17
CA ASN A 73 1.78 -12.93 29.72
C ASN A 73 1.13 -13.66 28.53
N LEU A 74 -0.17 -13.48 28.29
CA LEU A 74 -0.88 -14.04 27.14
C LEU A 74 -0.76 -13.16 25.89
N CYS A 75 -0.37 -11.89 26.07
CA CYS A 75 -0.31 -10.91 25.00
C CYS A 75 0.91 -11.18 24.13
N GLN A 76 0.68 -11.25 22.82
CA GLN A 76 1.72 -11.44 21.80
C GLN A 76 1.77 -10.28 20.82
N ALA A 77 0.73 -9.44 20.79
CA ALA A 77 0.64 -8.30 19.90
C ALA A 77 0.18 -7.04 20.62
N VAL A 78 0.72 -5.91 20.19
CA VAL A 78 0.23 -4.57 20.53
C VAL A 78 -0.21 -3.87 19.25
N TYR A 79 -1.40 -3.30 19.26
CA TYR A 79 -1.93 -2.45 18.20
C TYR A 79 -2.17 -1.05 18.74
N LEU A 80 -1.44 -0.08 18.20
CA LEU A 80 -1.57 1.35 18.51
C LEU A 80 -2.31 2.03 17.36
N ASP A 81 -3.47 2.61 17.66
CA ASP A 81 -4.27 3.34 16.67
C ASP A 81 -4.31 4.85 16.97
N MET A 82 -3.45 5.58 16.26
CA MET A 82 -3.26 7.03 16.40
C MET A 82 -3.78 7.80 15.18
N MET A 83 -4.51 7.13 14.28
CA MET A 83 -4.96 7.67 12.99
C MET A 83 -5.73 9.00 13.08
N VAL A 84 -6.51 9.18 14.14
CA VAL A 84 -7.34 10.38 14.36
C VAL A 84 -6.58 11.52 15.05
N VAL A 85 -5.39 11.26 15.59
CA VAL A 85 -4.56 12.31 16.21
C VAL A 85 -4.16 13.34 15.15
N ARG A 86 -4.06 14.60 15.56
CA ARG A 86 -3.76 15.72 14.67
C ARG A 86 -2.57 16.52 15.14
N ASP A 87 -1.92 17.14 14.17
CA ASP A 87 -0.90 18.15 14.42
C ASP A 87 -1.59 19.52 14.60
N GLU A 88 -1.18 20.29 15.60
CA GLU A 88 -1.75 21.62 15.85
C GLU A 88 -1.45 22.59 14.69
N ASP A 89 -0.31 22.42 14.03
CA ASP A 89 0.04 23.16 12.82
C ASP A 89 -0.86 22.81 11.64
N GLU A 90 -1.32 21.55 11.55
CA GLU A 90 -2.30 21.15 10.54
C GLU A 90 -3.63 21.88 10.75
N ILE A 91 -4.13 21.93 11.99
CA ILE A 91 -5.38 22.64 12.30
C ILE A 91 -5.23 24.14 12.06
N THR A 92 -4.09 24.72 12.43
CA THR A 92 -3.82 26.14 12.20
C THR A 92 -3.82 26.47 10.72
N ARG A 93 -3.12 25.69 9.89
CA ARG A 93 -3.14 25.83 8.42
C ARG A 93 -4.52 25.65 7.83
N LEU A 94 -5.28 24.64 8.28
CA LEU A 94 -6.66 24.45 7.85
C LEU A 94 -7.52 25.66 8.19
N THR A 95 -7.35 26.23 9.38
CA THR A 95 -8.05 27.43 9.82
C THR A 95 -7.69 28.62 8.93
N GLU A 96 -6.41 28.84 8.64
CA GLU A 96 -5.96 29.91 7.75
C GLU A 96 -6.50 29.78 6.32
N VAL A 97 -6.41 28.57 5.73
CA VAL A 97 -6.93 28.28 4.38
C VAL A 97 -8.44 28.51 4.32
N PHE A 98 -9.16 28.11 5.37
CA PHE A 98 -10.61 28.22 5.40
C PHE A 98 -11.12 29.57 5.88
N ASN A 99 -10.32 30.39 6.57
CA ASN A 99 -10.75 31.69 7.10
C ASN A 99 -11.38 32.59 6.03
N GLY A 100 -10.87 32.54 4.78
CA GLY A 100 -11.43 33.29 3.66
C GLY A 100 -12.79 32.79 3.14
N ILE A 101 -13.18 31.55 3.47
CA ILE A 101 -14.44 30.92 3.02
C ILE A 101 -15.36 30.45 4.15
N ILE A 102 -15.01 30.68 5.42
CA ILE A 102 -15.84 30.34 6.59
C ILE A 102 -17.25 30.95 6.47
N VAL A 103 -17.37 32.12 5.84
CA VAL A 103 -18.68 32.75 5.57
C VAL A 103 -19.56 31.89 4.64
N LYS A 104 -18.94 31.13 3.71
CA LYS A 104 -19.63 30.23 2.76
C LYS A 104 -19.77 28.80 3.30
N VAL A 105 -18.95 28.41 4.28
CA VAL A 105 -18.99 27.09 4.94
C VAL A 105 -18.94 27.28 6.47
N PRO A 106 -20.03 27.77 7.08
CA PRO A 106 -20.05 28.09 8.51
C PRO A 106 -19.83 26.85 9.39
N GLU A 107 -20.12 25.64 8.89
CA GLU A 107 -19.90 24.38 9.61
C GLU A 107 -18.40 24.06 9.82
N MET A 108 -17.51 24.70 9.06
CA MET A 108 -16.06 24.49 9.16
C MET A 108 -15.48 25.03 10.48
N GLY A 109 -15.96 26.18 10.96
CA GLY A 109 -15.49 26.78 12.22
C GLY A 109 -15.66 25.85 13.43
N PRO A 110 -16.89 25.37 13.71
CA PRO A 110 -17.14 24.38 14.76
C PRO A 110 -16.37 23.07 14.55
N LEU A 111 -16.19 22.60 13.30
CA LEU A 111 -15.38 21.40 13.05
C LEU A 111 -13.93 21.63 13.47
N LEU A 112 -13.27 22.70 12.99
CA LEU A 112 -11.86 22.98 13.27
C LEU A 112 -11.62 23.14 14.78
N LEU A 113 -12.54 23.78 15.50
CA LEU A 113 -12.52 23.83 16.96
C LEU A 113 -12.63 22.43 17.57
N SER A 114 -13.55 21.60 17.09
CA SER A 114 -13.69 20.21 17.57
C SER A 114 -12.44 19.36 17.29
N LEU A 115 -11.71 19.63 16.20
CA LEU A 115 -10.50 18.89 15.85
C LEU A 115 -9.37 19.07 16.88
N ARG A 116 -9.34 20.21 17.59
CA ARG A 116 -8.33 20.49 18.62
C ARG A 116 -8.36 19.48 19.77
N ARG A 117 -9.48 18.76 19.98
CA ARG A 117 -9.57 17.68 20.97
C ARG A 117 -8.73 16.45 20.60
N TYR A 118 -8.31 16.35 19.34
CA TYR A 118 -7.47 15.28 18.81
C TYR A 118 -6.01 15.70 18.64
N CYS A 119 -5.66 16.95 18.94
CA CYS A 119 -4.27 17.37 18.96
C CYS A 119 -3.51 16.67 20.06
N MET A 120 -2.21 16.53 19.85
CA MET A 120 -1.27 16.19 20.91
C MET A 120 -0.69 17.50 21.46
N ASN A 121 -1.18 17.94 22.61
CA ASN A 121 -0.76 19.17 23.29
C ASN A 121 -0.97 19.09 24.81
N GLU A 122 -0.56 20.14 25.53
CA GLU A 122 -0.67 20.22 26.99
C GLU A 122 -2.11 20.13 27.53
N ASN A 123 -3.14 20.37 26.71
CA ASN A 123 -4.53 20.31 27.16
C ASN A 123 -5.17 18.92 26.98
N THR A 124 -4.54 18.05 26.19
CA THR A 124 -5.11 16.76 25.77
C THR A 124 -4.24 15.60 26.25
N PHE A 125 -3.09 15.42 25.62
CA PHE A 125 -2.00 14.54 26.00
C PHE A 125 -0.72 14.97 25.27
N ASP A 126 0.44 14.73 25.88
CA ASP A 126 1.74 15.03 25.28
C ASP A 126 2.62 13.77 25.15
N GLU A 127 3.89 13.96 24.77
CA GLU A 127 4.84 12.84 24.59
C GLU A 127 5.05 12.08 25.90
N THR A 128 5.07 12.79 27.03
CA THR A 128 5.30 12.20 28.35
C THR A 128 4.14 11.29 28.71
N ASP A 129 2.90 11.72 28.46
CA ASP A 129 1.72 10.88 28.67
C ASP A 129 1.75 9.65 27.76
N PHE A 130 2.05 9.83 26.47
CA PHE A 130 2.14 8.75 25.50
C PHE A 130 3.19 7.72 25.91
N ARG A 131 4.44 8.17 26.14
CA ARG A 131 5.56 7.34 26.58
C ARG A 131 5.22 6.54 27.83
N ARG A 132 4.68 7.20 28.86
CA ARG A 132 4.32 6.55 30.13
C ARG A 132 3.32 5.41 29.94
N VAL A 133 2.32 5.58 29.08
CA VAL A 133 1.34 4.51 28.80
C VAL A 133 2.00 3.38 28.03
N ILE A 134 2.80 3.67 27.00
CA ILE A 134 3.46 2.65 26.18
C ILE A 134 4.46 1.84 27.01
N GLU A 135 5.36 2.48 27.77
CA GLU A 135 6.34 1.80 28.62
C GLU A 135 5.66 0.84 29.60
N ARG A 136 4.58 1.30 30.24
CA ARG A 136 3.77 0.50 31.16
C ARG A 136 3.12 -0.70 30.49
N VAL A 137 2.55 -0.51 29.31
CA VAL A 137 1.93 -1.61 28.55
C VAL A 137 2.98 -2.61 28.11
N LEU A 138 4.11 -2.14 27.58
CA LEU A 138 5.21 -3.02 27.14
C LEU A 138 5.78 -3.83 28.31
N ALA A 139 5.98 -3.21 29.47
CA ALA A 139 6.45 -3.87 30.69
C ALA A 139 5.52 -5.01 31.14
N ALA A 140 4.20 -4.86 30.94
CA ALA A 140 3.24 -5.91 31.26
C ALA A 140 3.18 -7.02 30.20
N THR A 141 3.87 -6.91 29.06
CA THR A 141 3.71 -7.81 27.90
C THR A 141 5.02 -8.49 27.47
N PRO A 142 5.62 -9.35 28.31
CA PRO A 142 6.92 -9.95 28.04
C PRO A 142 6.95 -10.81 26.76
N ASN A 143 5.82 -11.39 26.39
CA ASN A 143 5.66 -12.24 25.21
C ASN A 143 5.31 -11.49 23.91
N MET A 144 5.26 -10.16 23.94
CA MET A 144 4.94 -9.36 22.76
C MET A 144 6.03 -9.47 21.70
N THR A 145 5.65 -10.01 20.54
CA THR A 145 6.52 -10.20 19.35
C THR A 145 5.97 -9.48 18.12
N ARG A 146 4.78 -8.87 18.21
CA ARG A 146 4.12 -8.21 17.10
C ARG A 146 3.67 -6.80 17.47
N LEU A 147 3.96 -5.84 16.60
CA LEU A 147 3.57 -4.45 16.76
C LEU A 147 2.86 -3.97 15.51
N LYS A 148 1.66 -3.43 15.68
CA LYS A 148 0.99 -2.65 14.65
C LYS A 148 0.87 -1.21 15.15
N LEU A 149 1.27 -0.25 14.32
CA LEU A 149 1.14 1.18 14.61
C LEU A 149 0.48 1.87 13.42
N ASN A 150 -0.68 2.44 13.66
CA ASN A 150 -1.39 3.27 12.71
C ASN A 150 -1.14 4.74 13.05
N LEU A 151 -0.26 5.37 12.26
CA LEU A 151 0.16 6.75 12.50
C LEU A 151 -0.93 7.76 12.14
N PRO A 152 -0.86 8.99 12.69
CA PRO A 152 -1.77 10.07 12.34
C PRO A 152 -1.97 10.21 10.82
N PHE A 153 -3.22 10.09 10.38
CA PHE A 153 -3.55 10.35 8.97
C PHE A 153 -3.70 11.85 8.76
N GLN A 154 -2.68 12.47 8.19
CA GLN A 154 -2.74 13.88 7.83
C GLN A 154 -3.68 14.09 6.64
N VAL A 155 -4.61 15.01 6.78
CA VAL A 155 -5.53 15.42 5.71
C VAL A 155 -4.91 16.55 4.90
N VAL A 156 -4.25 17.52 5.56
CA VAL A 156 -3.62 18.68 4.91
C VAL A 156 -2.22 18.95 5.47
N GLY A 157 -1.32 19.42 4.61
CA GLY A 157 0.07 19.73 4.95
C GLY A 157 1.09 18.67 4.48
N ARG A 158 2.38 19.03 4.57
CA ARG A 158 3.51 18.24 4.03
C ARG A 158 4.42 17.61 5.10
N THR A 159 4.17 17.89 6.38
CA THR A 159 4.98 17.40 7.50
C THR A 159 4.10 17.18 8.72
N SER A 160 4.31 16.07 9.45
CA SER A 160 3.72 15.85 10.78
C SER A 160 4.82 15.79 11.81
N SER A 161 4.87 16.79 12.69
CA SER A 161 5.72 16.71 13.89
C SER A 161 5.21 15.57 14.80
N THR A 162 3.89 15.48 14.95
CA THR A 162 3.21 14.51 15.81
C THR A 162 3.43 13.06 15.39
N ALA A 163 3.30 12.72 14.10
CA ALA A 163 3.52 11.34 13.64
C ALA A 163 4.99 10.92 13.83
N THR A 164 5.92 11.86 13.62
CA THR A 164 7.36 11.62 13.84
C THR A 164 7.65 11.36 15.31
N LEU A 165 7.10 12.19 16.19
CA LEU A 165 7.23 12.05 17.64
C LEU A 165 6.69 10.72 18.13
N LEU A 166 5.44 10.39 17.78
CA LEU A 166 4.80 9.12 18.18
C LEU A 166 5.57 7.90 17.69
N LEU A 167 6.07 7.92 16.45
CA LEU A 167 6.86 6.82 15.89
C LEU A 167 8.21 6.69 16.62
N ALA A 168 8.93 7.80 16.82
CA ALA A 168 10.22 7.82 17.50
C ALA A 168 10.09 7.36 18.96
N THR A 169 9.11 7.87 19.70
CA THR A 169 8.83 7.44 21.08
C THR A 169 8.45 5.96 21.14
N THR A 170 7.65 5.46 20.18
CA THR A 170 7.33 4.03 20.11
C THR A 170 8.58 3.18 19.91
N PHE A 171 9.45 3.55 18.96
CA PHE A 171 10.73 2.85 18.75
C PHE A 171 11.63 2.91 19.98
N ALA A 172 11.71 4.05 20.68
CA ALA A 172 12.47 4.17 21.91
C ALA A 172 11.96 3.21 23.01
N CYS A 173 10.64 3.13 23.19
CA CYS A 173 10.04 2.24 24.19
C CYS A 173 10.25 0.76 23.85
N VAL A 174 10.17 0.38 22.56
CA VAL A 174 10.40 -0.99 22.11
C VAL A 174 11.87 -1.38 22.21
N ALA A 175 12.78 -0.49 21.78
CA ALA A 175 14.22 -0.70 21.86
C ALA A 175 14.72 -0.78 23.31
N GLY A 176 14.04 -0.11 24.24
CA GLY A 176 14.36 -0.12 25.67
C GLY A 176 14.00 -1.41 26.41
N ARG A 177 13.38 -2.40 25.76
CA ARG A 177 13.04 -3.68 26.39
C ARG A 177 14.28 -4.56 26.60
N PRO A 178 14.57 -5.02 27.84
CA PRO A 178 15.67 -5.95 28.11
C PRO A 178 15.54 -7.27 27.34
N ALA A 179 16.58 -7.66 26.59
CA ALA A 179 16.53 -8.82 25.70
C ALA A 179 16.46 -10.18 26.44
N ASP A 180 16.84 -10.21 27.71
CA ASP A 180 16.82 -11.38 28.59
C ASP A 180 15.45 -11.62 29.24
N GLU A 181 14.65 -10.57 29.43
CA GLU A 181 13.32 -10.65 30.03
C GLU A 181 12.19 -10.70 28.99
N TYR A 182 12.43 -10.13 27.80
CA TYR A 182 11.39 -9.87 26.80
C TYR A 182 11.68 -10.58 25.47
N LYS A 183 10.64 -11.14 24.84
CA LYS A 183 10.77 -11.70 23.49
C LYS A 183 11.07 -10.58 22.47
N PRO A 184 11.92 -10.85 21.45
CA PRO A 184 12.20 -9.87 20.41
C PRO A 184 10.98 -9.59 19.55
N LEU A 185 10.91 -8.38 18.99
CA LEU A 185 9.90 -8.03 17.99
C LEU A 185 10.22 -8.75 16.67
N GLU A 186 9.27 -9.55 16.18
CA GLU A 186 9.41 -10.32 14.94
C GLU A 186 8.50 -9.80 13.81
N THR A 187 7.36 -9.19 14.14
CA THR A 187 6.38 -8.69 13.14
C THR A 187 6.08 -7.23 13.38
N MET A 188 6.22 -6.40 12.35
CA MET A 188 5.88 -4.99 12.42
C MET A 188 5.00 -4.55 11.27
N VAL A 189 3.92 -3.85 11.59
CA VAL A 189 3.01 -3.21 10.64
C VAL A 189 3.00 -1.72 10.94
N LEU A 190 3.49 -0.90 10.00
CA LEU A 190 3.44 0.56 10.12
C LEU A 190 2.53 1.12 9.03
N ASP A 191 1.42 1.71 9.46
CA ASP A 191 0.46 2.35 8.57
C ASP A 191 0.69 3.86 8.52
N HIS A 192 0.58 4.43 7.31
CA HIS A 192 0.67 5.88 7.04
C HIS A 192 2.03 6.53 7.38
N VAL A 193 3.13 5.81 7.17
CA VAL A 193 4.49 6.35 7.37
C VAL A 193 4.83 7.34 6.26
N SER A 194 5.05 8.60 6.62
CA SER A 194 5.47 9.61 5.64
C SER A 194 6.97 9.56 5.35
N ASP A 195 7.37 9.97 4.15
CA ASP A 195 8.78 10.11 3.79
C ASP A 195 9.51 11.15 4.65
N THR A 196 8.84 12.24 5.00
CA THR A 196 9.37 13.26 5.91
C THR A 196 9.57 12.74 7.33
N THR A 197 8.61 11.98 7.87
CA THR A 197 8.72 11.33 9.19
C THR A 197 9.91 10.38 9.26
N LEU A 198 10.04 9.49 8.27
CA LEU A 198 11.15 8.53 8.25
C LEU A 198 12.49 9.26 8.14
N SER A 199 12.56 10.29 7.30
CA SER A 199 13.79 11.07 7.12
C SER A 199 14.19 11.80 8.40
N SER A 200 13.23 12.36 9.13
CA SER A 200 13.47 13.00 10.42
C SER A 200 14.02 12.03 11.47
N ILE A 201 13.46 10.82 11.57
CA ILE A 201 13.98 9.76 12.45
C ILE A 201 15.43 9.42 12.09
N CYS A 202 15.72 9.25 10.80
CA CYS A 202 17.06 8.89 10.35
C CYS A 202 18.09 10.02 10.52
N ASN A 203 17.66 11.28 10.61
CA ASN A 203 18.54 12.43 10.83
C ASN A 203 18.80 12.70 12.32
N ASN A 204 18.07 12.07 13.23
CA ASN A 204 18.35 12.12 14.67
C ASN A 204 19.12 10.85 15.09
N PRO A 205 20.37 10.95 15.59
CA PRO A 205 21.16 9.79 15.97
C PRO A 205 20.52 8.87 17.02
N ILE A 206 19.79 9.44 17.99
CA ILE A 206 19.13 8.67 19.04
C ILE A 206 17.95 7.90 18.46
N ASP A 207 17.09 8.57 17.70
CA ASP A 207 15.92 7.95 17.08
C ASP A 207 16.30 6.90 16.05
N LEU A 208 17.36 7.15 15.27
CA LEU A 208 17.93 6.19 14.34
C LEU A 208 18.40 4.92 15.07
N ASN A 209 19.13 5.07 16.18
CA ASN A 209 19.59 3.91 16.95
C ASN A 209 18.42 3.09 17.50
N ASN A 210 17.37 3.76 18.00
CA ASN A 210 16.15 3.10 18.48
C ASN A 210 15.42 2.36 17.33
N ALA A 211 15.31 2.98 16.16
CA ALA A 211 14.74 2.36 14.97
C ALA A 211 15.56 1.13 14.54
N LEU A 212 16.89 1.25 14.46
CA LEU A 212 17.77 0.13 14.09
C LEU A 212 17.66 -1.04 15.06
N ALA A 213 17.58 -0.77 16.36
CA ALA A 213 17.37 -1.80 17.38
C ALA A 213 16.01 -2.50 17.19
N THR A 214 14.96 -1.73 16.92
CA THR A 214 13.60 -2.25 16.67
C THR A 214 13.54 -3.12 15.41
N PHE A 215 14.24 -2.73 14.34
CA PHE A 215 14.24 -3.47 13.06
C PHE A 215 15.08 -4.76 13.09
N ALA A 216 16.08 -4.86 13.96
CA ALA A 216 17.07 -5.94 13.92
C ALA A 216 16.48 -7.35 14.05
N GLY A 217 15.38 -7.50 14.82
CA GLY A 217 14.73 -8.80 15.08
C GLY A 217 13.63 -9.20 14.09
N LEU A 218 13.30 -8.33 13.12
CA LEU A 218 12.11 -8.52 12.29
C LEU A 218 12.24 -9.67 11.30
N LYS A 219 11.17 -10.46 11.21
CA LYS A 219 10.89 -11.48 10.19
C LYS A 219 9.81 -11.03 9.20
N HIS A 220 8.86 -10.22 9.68
CA HIS A 220 7.73 -9.76 8.87
C HIS A 220 7.59 -8.24 8.97
N LEU A 221 7.57 -7.57 7.82
CA LEU A 221 7.42 -6.13 7.75
C LEU A 221 6.33 -5.75 6.74
N VAL A 222 5.35 -4.98 7.21
CA VAL A 222 4.32 -4.35 6.36
C VAL A 222 4.44 -2.84 6.51
N LEU A 223 4.68 -2.12 5.42
CA LEU A 223 4.81 -0.67 5.38
C LEU A 223 3.77 -0.07 4.46
N SER A 224 2.97 0.87 4.95
CA SER A 224 2.16 1.76 4.11
C SER A 224 2.79 3.15 4.12
N LEU A 225 3.24 3.58 2.94
CA LEU A 225 3.99 4.81 2.76
C LEU A 225 3.06 5.97 2.37
N LYS A 226 3.43 7.19 2.75
CA LYS A 226 2.81 8.42 2.27
C LYS A 226 3.89 9.36 1.76
N ARG A 227 3.93 9.57 0.44
CA ARG A 227 4.95 10.42 -0.19
C ARG A 227 4.49 11.87 -0.25
N GLN A 228 5.29 12.78 0.31
CA GLN A 228 4.95 14.22 0.41
C GLN A 228 6.10 15.14 0.00
N GLU A 229 7.33 14.62 -0.14
CA GLU A 229 8.51 15.43 -0.47
C GLU A 229 8.79 15.44 -1.99
N ALA A 230 8.43 16.54 -2.64
CA ALA A 230 8.59 16.73 -4.08
C ALA A 230 10.03 17.08 -4.51
N ARG A 231 10.93 17.49 -3.59
CA ARG A 231 12.31 17.83 -3.98
C ARG A 231 13.16 16.59 -4.25
N LEU A 232 13.79 16.54 -5.42
CA LEU A 232 14.53 15.37 -5.91
C LEU A 232 15.70 14.93 -5.01
N ASP A 233 16.47 15.88 -4.47
CA ASP A 233 17.59 15.62 -3.55
C ASP A 233 17.11 14.90 -2.28
N ARG A 234 15.96 15.31 -1.77
CA ARG A 234 15.34 14.70 -0.58
C ARG A 234 14.65 13.38 -0.88
N GLN A 235 14.11 13.19 -2.09
CA GLN A 235 13.61 11.88 -2.54
C GLN A 235 14.72 10.83 -2.55
N GLY A 236 15.92 11.20 -3.04
CA GLY A 236 17.10 10.32 -3.00
C GLY A 236 17.50 9.96 -1.57
N THR A 237 17.53 10.97 -0.69
CA THR A 237 17.85 10.78 0.73
C THR A 237 16.88 9.81 1.41
N PHE A 238 15.57 10.01 1.22
CA PHE A 238 14.54 9.11 1.74
C PHE A 238 14.72 7.67 1.24
N THR A 239 15.04 7.51 -0.04
CA THR A 239 15.28 6.19 -0.65
C THR A 239 16.38 5.43 0.10
N VAL A 240 17.52 6.09 0.32
CA VAL A 240 18.66 5.50 1.02
C VAL A 240 18.27 5.15 2.46
N GLN A 241 17.59 6.06 3.15
CA GLN A 241 17.19 5.88 4.55
C GLN A 241 16.17 4.76 4.74
N LEU A 242 15.15 4.66 3.88
CA LEU A 242 14.16 3.59 3.91
C LEU A 242 14.82 2.21 3.77
N TRP A 243 15.62 2.03 2.73
CA TRP A 243 16.25 0.75 2.48
C TRP A 243 17.37 0.43 3.46
N PHE A 244 18.03 1.44 4.05
CA PHE A 244 18.96 1.25 5.15
C PHE A 244 18.26 0.59 6.37
N LEU A 245 17.09 1.08 6.76
CA LEU A 245 16.31 0.49 7.85
C LEU A 245 15.82 -0.92 7.51
N ILE A 246 15.24 -1.13 6.33
CA ILE A 246 14.76 -2.45 5.90
C ILE A 246 15.90 -3.46 5.89
N ARG A 247 17.08 -3.09 5.36
CA ARG A 247 18.28 -3.95 5.33
C ARG A 247 18.84 -4.26 6.71
N LYS A 248 18.47 -3.51 7.76
CA LYS A 248 18.85 -3.84 9.14
C LYS A 248 18.13 -5.08 9.67
N ALA A 249 16.96 -5.41 9.12
CA ALA A 249 16.23 -6.64 9.42
C ALA A 249 16.87 -7.83 8.67
N LEU A 250 17.96 -8.37 9.22
CA LEU A 250 18.74 -9.44 8.57
C LEU A 250 17.97 -10.77 8.41
N ASN A 251 16.97 -10.97 9.27
CA ASN A 251 16.11 -12.16 9.29
C ASN A 251 14.75 -11.92 8.61
N LEU A 252 14.64 -10.86 7.80
CA LEU A 252 13.38 -10.51 7.16
C LEU A 252 12.97 -11.57 6.12
N GLU A 253 11.95 -12.35 6.45
CA GLU A 253 11.40 -13.40 5.59
C GLU A 253 10.31 -12.86 4.65
N SER A 254 9.57 -11.85 5.08
CA SER A 254 8.41 -11.33 4.34
C SER A 254 8.33 -9.80 4.37
N LEU A 255 8.22 -9.18 3.19
CA LEU A 255 8.12 -7.73 3.03
C LEU A 255 6.89 -7.36 2.21
N CYS A 256 6.01 -6.55 2.77
CA CYS A 256 4.91 -5.91 2.05
C CYS A 256 5.09 -4.39 2.05
N ILE A 257 5.12 -3.77 0.87
CA ILE A 257 5.11 -2.32 0.73
C ILE A 257 3.85 -1.88 0.01
N ILE A 258 3.11 -0.97 0.65
CA ILE A 258 1.87 -0.38 0.17
C ILE A 258 2.14 1.09 -0.14
N GLY A 259 1.98 1.49 -1.40
CA GLY A 259 2.21 2.87 -1.82
C GLY A 259 1.01 3.76 -1.55
N TRP A 260 -0.04 3.63 -2.35
CA TRP A 260 -1.23 4.46 -2.27
C TRP A 260 -2.24 3.91 -1.26
N ASN A 261 -2.82 4.81 -0.46
CA ASN A 261 -3.87 4.45 0.49
C ASN A 261 -5.23 4.21 -0.20
N VAL A 262 -5.41 4.68 -1.44
CA VAL A 262 -6.66 4.58 -2.21
C VAL A 262 -6.51 3.52 -3.30
N LYS A 263 -7.50 2.64 -3.42
CA LYS A 263 -7.60 1.63 -4.49
C LYS A 263 -7.88 2.36 -5.81
N ARG A 264 -7.12 2.04 -6.87
CA ARG A 264 -7.42 2.53 -8.22
C ARG A 264 -8.42 1.61 -8.90
N ASP A 265 -9.14 2.15 -9.88
CA ASP A 265 -9.91 1.31 -10.79
C ASP A 265 -8.94 0.51 -11.67
N ILE A 266 -8.84 -0.80 -11.43
CA ILE A 266 -7.95 -1.70 -12.17
C ILE A 266 -8.31 -1.82 -13.66
N ASN A 267 -9.46 -1.30 -14.09
CA ASN A 267 -9.78 -1.21 -15.51
C ASN A 267 -9.00 -0.08 -16.20
N VAL A 268 -8.55 0.92 -15.44
CA VAL A 268 -7.71 2.02 -15.92
C VAL A 268 -6.23 1.61 -15.82
N ARG A 269 -5.75 0.93 -16.86
CA ARG A 269 -4.38 0.36 -16.91
C ARG A 269 -3.30 1.37 -17.34
N LEU A 270 -3.71 2.54 -17.82
CA LEU A 270 -2.83 3.60 -18.30
C LEU A 270 -3.24 4.91 -17.63
N HIS A 271 -2.37 5.44 -16.77
CA HIS A 271 -2.55 6.75 -16.16
C HIS A 271 -1.67 7.76 -16.85
N ARG A 272 -2.25 8.91 -17.22
CA ARG A 272 -1.56 10.05 -17.79
C ARG A 272 -1.79 11.24 -16.88
N HIS A 273 -0.73 11.95 -16.50
CA HIS A 273 -0.82 13.02 -15.53
C HIS A 273 -0.34 14.35 -16.12
N SER A 274 -1.14 15.40 -15.94
CA SER A 274 -0.76 16.78 -16.26
C SER A 274 -0.09 17.47 -15.06
N MET A 275 0.90 16.81 -14.46
CA MET A 275 1.55 17.30 -13.24
C MET A 275 3.04 17.57 -13.44
N ALA A 276 3.68 18.26 -12.50
CA ALA A 276 5.12 18.50 -12.58
C ALA A 276 5.91 17.19 -12.40
N PHE A 277 7.06 17.09 -13.08
CA PHE A 277 7.92 15.90 -13.04
C PHE A 277 8.30 15.48 -11.62
N ASN A 278 8.64 16.46 -10.78
CA ASN A 278 9.02 16.24 -9.39
C ASN A 278 7.92 15.55 -8.57
N ASP A 279 6.67 15.95 -8.77
CA ASP A 279 5.51 15.38 -8.08
C ASP A 279 5.15 13.99 -8.65
N TRP A 280 5.31 13.80 -9.96
CA TRP A 280 5.17 12.49 -10.58
C TRP A 280 6.24 11.52 -10.06
N SER A 281 7.52 11.91 -10.11
CA SER A 281 8.66 11.14 -9.60
C SER A 281 8.49 10.75 -8.13
N MET A 282 8.06 11.70 -7.29
CA MET A 282 7.80 11.50 -5.86
C MET A 282 6.89 10.30 -5.58
N ARG A 283 5.90 10.06 -6.45
CA ARG A 283 4.90 8.99 -6.31
C ARG A 283 5.46 7.58 -6.56
N SER A 284 6.67 7.48 -7.14
CA SER A 284 7.32 6.20 -7.33
C SER A 284 7.72 5.57 -6.01
N LEU A 285 7.54 4.25 -5.88
CA LEU A 285 8.21 3.45 -4.89
C LEU A 285 9.72 3.62 -5.12
N PRO A 286 10.45 4.09 -4.10
CA PRO A 286 11.87 4.30 -4.25
C PRO A 286 12.59 2.96 -4.11
N TYR A 287 13.58 2.72 -4.95
CA TYR A 287 14.56 1.66 -4.75
C TYR A 287 15.93 2.14 -5.19
N HIS A 288 16.94 1.82 -4.39
CA HIS A 288 18.33 2.09 -4.73
C HIS A 288 19.14 0.80 -4.66
N ILE A 289 19.81 0.49 -5.77
CA ILE A 289 20.77 -0.61 -5.88
C ILE A 289 21.98 -0.24 -5.04
N ASP A 290 22.14 -0.85 -3.88
CA ASP A 290 23.24 -0.59 -2.94
C ASP A 290 24.16 -1.82 -2.95
N PRO A 291 25.49 -1.67 -3.09
CA PRO A 291 26.44 -2.80 -3.02
C PRO A 291 26.48 -3.50 -1.65
N LYS A 292 25.77 -2.99 -0.65
CA LYS A 292 25.70 -3.54 0.72
C LYS A 292 24.83 -4.80 0.82
N PRO A 293 25.03 -5.63 1.86
CA PRO A 293 24.33 -6.91 1.99
C PRO A 293 22.81 -6.73 2.03
N VAL A 294 22.15 -7.43 1.11
CA VAL A 294 20.70 -7.58 0.99
C VAL A 294 20.18 -8.52 2.11
N PRO A 295 18.91 -8.43 2.56
CA PRO A 295 18.34 -9.42 3.46
C PRO A 295 18.56 -10.83 2.91
N ARG A 296 19.26 -11.68 3.65
CA ARG A 296 19.68 -13.01 3.19
C ARG A 296 18.58 -14.07 3.31
N THR A 297 17.37 -13.65 3.67
CA THR A 297 16.28 -14.53 4.10
C THR A 297 14.94 -14.15 3.49
N LEU A 298 14.87 -13.11 2.66
CA LEU A 298 13.60 -12.66 2.10
C LEU A 298 13.05 -13.70 1.13
N ARG A 299 11.88 -14.26 1.48
CA ARG A 299 11.17 -15.29 0.71
C ARG A 299 9.89 -14.76 0.06
N TYR A 300 9.24 -13.78 0.68
CA TYR A 300 7.95 -13.25 0.22
C TYR A 300 8.05 -11.74 -0.01
N LEU A 301 7.81 -11.29 -1.24
CA LEU A 301 7.74 -9.87 -1.60
C LEU A 301 6.34 -9.53 -2.12
N GLU A 302 5.68 -8.59 -1.45
CA GLU A 302 4.39 -8.06 -1.87
C GLU A 302 4.50 -6.56 -2.13
N LEU A 303 4.18 -6.15 -3.36
CA LEU A 303 4.04 -4.75 -3.74
C LEU A 303 2.57 -4.47 -4.01
N LYS A 304 2.02 -3.49 -3.29
CA LYS A 304 0.59 -3.16 -3.38
C LYS A 304 0.37 -1.68 -3.63
N ARG A 305 -0.36 -1.34 -4.69
CA ARG A 305 -0.70 0.04 -5.06
C ARG A 305 0.56 0.89 -5.14
N VAL A 306 1.49 0.53 -5.99
CA VAL A 306 2.75 1.26 -6.17
C VAL A 306 2.95 1.61 -7.62
N ASP A 307 3.38 2.84 -7.87
CA ASP A 307 4.02 3.17 -9.15
C ASP A 307 5.52 2.92 -8.95
N ILE A 308 6.24 2.34 -9.90
CA ILE A 308 7.65 2.00 -9.71
C ILE A 308 8.46 2.16 -10.99
N ASN A 309 9.70 2.63 -10.86
CA ASN A 309 10.64 2.58 -11.97
C ASN A 309 10.97 1.12 -12.32
N PRO A 310 10.95 0.72 -13.60
CA PRO A 310 11.16 -0.67 -14.01
C PRO A 310 12.55 -1.21 -13.62
N ARG A 311 13.60 -0.39 -13.70
CA ARG A 311 14.96 -0.78 -13.25
C ARG A 311 15.01 -0.94 -11.74
N SER A 312 14.29 -0.09 -11.00
CA SER A 312 14.15 -0.23 -9.54
C SER A 312 13.45 -1.52 -9.15
N LEU A 313 12.40 -1.93 -9.88
CA LEU A 313 11.70 -3.20 -9.64
C LEU A 313 12.61 -4.40 -9.93
N LEU A 314 13.31 -4.39 -11.07
CA LEU A 314 14.28 -5.45 -11.39
C LEU A 314 15.38 -5.53 -10.34
N GLY A 315 16.00 -4.41 -9.98
CA GLY A 315 17.06 -4.38 -8.98
C GLY A 315 16.60 -4.91 -7.62
N LEU A 316 15.36 -4.62 -7.20
CA LEU A 316 14.80 -5.16 -5.96
C LEU A 316 14.67 -6.68 -6.01
N ILE A 317 14.21 -7.24 -7.13
CA ILE A 317 14.05 -8.68 -7.27
C ILE A 317 15.42 -9.36 -7.42
N GLU A 318 16.33 -8.76 -8.20
CA GLU A 318 17.69 -9.26 -8.44
C GLU A 318 18.49 -9.38 -7.15
N ASP A 319 18.46 -8.33 -6.32
CA ASP A 319 19.14 -8.30 -5.02
C ASP A 319 18.67 -9.45 -4.11
N ASN A 320 17.42 -9.91 -4.25
CA ASN A 320 16.82 -10.97 -3.44
C ASN A 320 16.64 -12.31 -4.21
N SER A 321 17.14 -12.41 -5.44
CA SER A 321 16.85 -13.51 -6.37
C SER A 321 17.15 -14.90 -5.82
N LYS A 322 18.23 -15.02 -5.03
CA LYS A 322 18.69 -16.29 -4.44
C LYS A 322 17.76 -16.86 -3.36
N THR A 323 16.94 -16.02 -2.73
CA THR A 323 16.13 -16.40 -1.56
C THR A 323 14.63 -16.27 -1.81
N LEU A 324 14.26 -15.39 -2.75
CA LEU A 324 12.88 -15.06 -3.04
C LEU A 324 12.13 -16.27 -3.63
N LYS A 325 10.96 -16.55 -3.05
CA LYS A 325 10.09 -17.67 -3.44
C LYS A 325 8.75 -17.23 -3.96
N GLU A 326 8.21 -16.14 -3.44
CA GLU A 326 6.89 -15.67 -3.83
C GLU A 326 6.91 -14.17 -4.08
N VAL A 327 6.30 -13.77 -5.20
CA VAL A 327 6.13 -12.36 -5.58
C VAL A 327 4.66 -12.09 -5.86
N TYR A 328 4.15 -11.05 -5.19
CA TYR A 328 2.78 -10.58 -5.32
C TYR A 328 2.78 -9.13 -5.80
N LEU A 329 2.23 -8.89 -7.00
CA LEU A 329 2.12 -7.56 -7.59
C LEU A 329 0.64 -7.16 -7.68
N ASN A 330 0.17 -6.32 -6.76
CA ASN A 330 -1.23 -5.89 -6.72
C ASN A 330 -1.32 -4.39 -6.99
N GLU A 331 -1.99 -3.97 -8.07
CA GLU A 331 -2.09 -2.58 -8.51
C GLU A 331 -0.70 -1.92 -8.69
N VAL A 332 0.19 -2.56 -9.46
CA VAL A 332 1.57 -2.09 -9.70
C VAL A 332 1.68 -1.46 -11.09
N TYR A 333 2.15 -0.21 -11.16
CA TYR A 333 2.27 0.53 -12.42
C TYR A 333 3.72 0.88 -12.73
N LEU A 334 4.17 0.67 -13.97
CA LEU A 334 5.50 1.09 -14.39
C LEU A 334 5.51 2.59 -14.71
N LYS A 335 6.46 3.30 -14.12
CA LYS A 335 6.79 4.67 -14.48
C LYS A 335 7.46 4.69 -15.86
N VAL A 336 6.81 5.32 -16.83
CA VAL A 336 7.30 5.45 -18.20
C VAL A 336 7.31 6.90 -18.67
N PHE A 337 8.20 7.20 -19.61
CA PHE A 337 8.33 8.50 -20.23
C PHE A 337 8.05 8.32 -21.72
N GLY A 338 6.81 8.57 -22.14
CA GLY A 338 6.32 8.25 -23.48
C GLY A 338 7.14 8.86 -24.62
N SER A 339 7.65 10.09 -24.45
CA SER A 339 8.47 10.80 -25.45
C SER A 339 9.94 10.38 -25.51
N SER A 340 10.36 9.40 -24.71
CA SER A 340 11.69 8.79 -24.86
C SER A 340 11.77 7.97 -26.15
N GLU A 341 12.96 7.88 -26.77
CA GLU A 341 13.17 7.14 -28.02
C GLU A 341 12.44 5.79 -27.99
N GLN A 342 11.51 5.56 -28.94
CA GLN A 342 10.55 4.45 -28.91
C GLN A 342 11.19 3.08 -28.64
N ALA A 343 12.46 2.90 -29.04
CA ALA A 343 13.25 1.69 -28.82
C ALA A 343 13.70 1.44 -27.36
N ASN A 344 13.55 2.39 -26.44
CA ASN A 344 14.02 2.29 -25.05
C ASN A 344 12.88 2.36 -24.01
N THR A 345 11.63 2.38 -24.47
CA THR A 345 10.48 2.40 -23.56
C THR A 345 10.39 1.08 -22.79
N PRO A 346 10.36 1.10 -21.46
CA PRO A 346 10.21 -0.11 -20.65
C PRO A 346 8.82 -0.72 -20.79
N LEU A 347 8.74 -2.04 -20.94
CA LEU A 347 7.51 -2.80 -21.08
C LEU A 347 7.41 -3.90 -20.02
N TRP A 348 6.19 -4.29 -19.66
CA TRP A 348 5.95 -5.42 -18.76
C TRP A 348 6.28 -6.76 -19.43
N ILE A 349 5.88 -6.94 -20.68
CA ILE A 349 5.99 -8.19 -21.44
C ILE A 349 6.84 -7.98 -22.68
N GLY A 350 6.50 -6.99 -23.51
CA GLY A 350 7.08 -6.81 -24.84
C GLY A 350 6.05 -6.94 -25.96
N TYR A 351 6.47 -6.66 -27.19
CA TYR A 351 5.62 -6.78 -28.38
C TYR A 351 5.73 -8.18 -29.02
N PRO A 352 4.66 -8.69 -29.65
CA PRO A 352 4.68 -9.97 -30.33
C PRO A 352 5.57 -9.89 -31.57
N ASP A 353 6.29 -10.97 -31.86
CA ASP A 353 7.12 -11.13 -33.07
C ASP A 353 8.22 -10.07 -33.27
N GLU A 354 8.46 -9.24 -32.26
CA GLU A 354 9.58 -8.30 -32.20
C GLU A 354 10.68 -8.86 -31.30
N SER A 355 11.94 -8.76 -31.74
CA SER A 355 13.07 -8.99 -30.86
C SER A 355 13.27 -7.76 -29.97
N ARG A 356 13.41 -7.96 -28.66
CA ARG A 356 13.75 -6.88 -27.73
C ARG A 356 14.98 -6.11 -28.21
N PRO A 357 14.89 -4.79 -28.46
CA PRO A 357 16.06 -3.97 -28.74
C PRO A 357 17.10 -4.07 -27.62
N GLU A 358 18.40 -4.01 -27.92
CA GLU A 358 19.47 -4.20 -26.92
C GLU A 358 19.34 -3.28 -25.69
N GLN A 359 18.81 -2.07 -25.89
CA GLN A 359 18.64 -1.07 -24.82
C GLN A 359 17.27 -1.15 -24.13
N ALA A 360 16.31 -1.87 -24.71
CA ALA A 360 14.95 -1.97 -24.18
C ALA A 360 14.90 -2.85 -22.93
N LEU A 361 13.99 -2.50 -22.00
CA LEU A 361 13.73 -3.28 -20.81
C LEU A 361 12.35 -3.93 -20.93
N TRP A 362 12.33 -5.24 -21.12
CA TRP A 362 11.11 -6.05 -21.03
C TRP A 362 11.13 -6.83 -19.72
N LEU A 363 10.24 -6.49 -18.80
CA LEU A 363 10.31 -6.96 -17.43
C LEU A 363 10.13 -8.47 -17.33
N ALA A 364 9.16 -9.04 -18.06
CA ALA A 364 8.87 -10.46 -18.02
C ALA A 364 10.04 -11.31 -18.49
N GLU A 365 10.66 -10.93 -19.61
CA GLU A 365 11.86 -11.58 -20.14
C GLU A 365 13.03 -11.46 -19.16
N SER A 366 13.28 -10.25 -18.63
CA SER A 366 14.35 -10.02 -17.66
C SER A 366 14.19 -10.84 -16.38
N LEU A 367 12.96 -10.99 -15.88
CA LEU A 367 12.66 -11.83 -14.71
C LEU A 367 12.83 -13.32 -15.03
N ARG A 368 12.34 -13.77 -16.18
CA ARG A 368 12.46 -15.17 -16.61
C ARG A 368 13.93 -15.59 -16.76
N ASN A 369 14.75 -14.70 -17.31
CA ASN A 369 16.17 -14.96 -17.58
C ASN A 369 17.08 -14.58 -16.39
N MET A 370 16.52 -14.13 -15.27
CA MET A 370 17.30 -13.70 -14.12
C MET A 370 18.02 -14.88 -13.46
N GLU A 371 19.35 -14.78 -13.35
CA GLU A 371 20.14 -15.81 -12.72
C GLU A 371 19.72 -15.99 -11.24
N ASN A 372 19.63 -17.25 -10.79
CA ASN A 372 19.28 -17.63 -9.42
C ASN A 372 17.82 -17.38 -8.98
N LEU A 373 17.01 -16.63 -9.74
CA LEU A 373 15.61 -16.43 -9.41
C LEU A 373 14.80 -17.72 -9.65
N ARG A 374 14.21 -18.27 -8.58
CA ARG A 374 13.39 -19.50 -8.64
C ARG A 374 12.10 -19.33 -7.84
N LEU A 375 11.15 -18.63 -8.45
CA LEU A 375 9.84 -18.37 -7.86
C LEU A 375 8.97 -19.63 -7.88
N ASP A 376 8.41 -19.96 -6.72
CA ASP A 376 7.38 -20.99 -6.57
C ASP A 376 6.01 -20.37 -6.89
N VAL A 377 5.83 -19.07 -6.59
CA VAL A 377 4.58 -18.32 -6.84
C VAL A 377 4.89 -16.93 -7.41
N LEU A 378 4.25 -16.59 -8.53
CA LEU A 378 4.11 -15.23 -9.03
C LEU A 378 2.63 -14.96 -9.27
N ARG A 379 2.10 -13.90 -8.65
CA ARG A 379 0.72 -13.46 -8.90
C ARG A 379 0.71 -11.96 -9.18
N ALA A 380 -0.14 -11.55 -10.10
CA ALA A 380 -0.37 -10.17 -10.48
C ALA A 380 -1.88 -9.86 -10.57
N THR A 381 -2.27 -8.67 -10.11
CA THR A 381 -3.61 -8.10 -10.32
C THR A 381 -3.44 -6.61 -10.59
N GLY A 382 -4.04 -6.07 -11.63
CA GLY A 382 -4.03 -4.60 -11.83
C GLY A 382 -2.69 -4.01 -12.26
N LEU A 383 -1.85 -4.74 -13.00
CA LEU A 383 -0.63 -4.18 -13.62
C LEU A 383 -0.96 -3.09 -14.63
N GLY A 384 -0.13 -2.06 -14.73
CA GLY A 384 -0.35 -0.98 -15.69
C GLY A 384 0.84 -0.05 -15.90
N TYR A 385 0.57 1.12 -16.48
CA TYR A 385 1.55 2.16 -16.78
C TYR A 385 1.12 3.49 -16.17
N ASP A 386 2.11 4.22 -15.66
CA ASP A 386 2.01 5.61 -15.22
C ASP A 386 2.92 6.44 -16.13
N ASP A 387 2.31 7.15 -17.07
CA ASP A 387 2.93 7.82 -18.21
C ASP A 387 2.97 9.34 -18.01
N PHE A 388 4.19 9.88 -17.93
CA PHE A 388 4.40 11.31 -17.63
C PHE A 388 4.22 12.22 -18.86
N ASP A 389 4.74 11.80 -20.01
CA ASP A 389 4.79 12.61 -21.23
C ASP A 389 4.48 11.72 -22.43
N PRO A 390 3.19 11.49 -22.71
CA PRO A 390 2.76 10.53 -23.72
C PRO A 390 3.21 10.92 -25.12
N ASP A 391 3.89 10.03 -25.84
CA ASP A 391 4.17 10.24 -27.26
C ASP A 391 2.89 10.11 -28.09
N THR A 392 2.38 11.26 -28.54
CA THR A 392 1.17 11.34 -29.37
C THR A 392 1.33 10.72 -30.76
N GLN A 393 2.56 10.46 -31.21
CA GLN A 393 2.86 9.87 -32.51
C GLN A 393 3.32 8.40 -32.41
N SER A 394 3.30 7.81 -31.21
CA SER A 394 3.73 6.43 -31.01
C SER A 394 2.86 5.45 -31.80
N ALA A 395 3.51 4.49 -32.47
CA ALA A 395 2.82 3.34 -33.08
C ALA A 395 2.15 2.44 -32.03
N HIS A 396 2.59 2.52 -30.77
CA HIS A 396 2.09 1.71 -29.66
C HIS A 396 1.60 2.62 -28.52
N PRO A 397 0.51 3.41 -28.71
CA PRO A 397 0.03 4.39 -27.73
C PRO A 397 -0.53 3.76 -26.44
N ARG A 398 -0.68 2.43 -26.42
CA ARG A 398 -1.14 1.64 -25.27
C ARG A 398 -0.09 0.60 -24.83
N TYR A 399 1.15 0.74 -25.28
CA TYR A 399 2.24 -0.19 -24.96
C TYR A 399 1.82 -1.64 -25.29
N ASP A 400 2.16 -2.60 -24.43
CA ASP A 400 1.85 -4.04 -24.56
C ASP A 400 0.52 -4.47 -23.87
N LEU A 401 -0.33 -3.50 -23.51
CA LEU A 401 -1.64 -3.77 -22.89
C LEU A 401 -2.60 -4.57 -23.78
N PRO A 402 -2.65 -4.39 -25.12
CA PRO A 402 -3.49 -5.22 -25.99
C PRO A 402 -3.05 -6.69 -26.00
N ASP A 403 -4.00 -7.63 -26.00
CA ASP A 403 -3.72 -9.06 -26.18
C ASP A 403 -3.53 -9.38 -27.67
N PRO A 404 -2.32 -9.77 -28.11
CA PRO A 404 -2.06 -10.07 -29.51
C PRO A 404 -2.69 -11.38 -29.98
N SER A 405 -2.99 -12.30 -29.05
CA SER A 405 -3.47 -13.64 -29.38
C SER A 405 -4.98 -13.70 -29.64
N GLY A 406 -5.73 -12.65 -29.28
CA GLY A 406 -7.19 -12.63 -29.38
C GLY A 406 -7.89 -13.63 -28.45
N LEU A 407 -7.16 -14.32 -27.57
CA LEU A 407 -7.68 -15.33 -26.64
C LEU A 407 -8.36 -14.73 -25.40
N ASN A 408 -8.52 -13.40 -25.37
CA ASN A 408 -9.14 -12.65 -24.29
C ASN A 408 -8.47 -12.91 -22.93
N ARG A 409 -7.15 -13.14 -22.92
CA ARG A 409 -6.39 -13.30 -21.69
C ARG A 409 -6.21 -11.94 -21.03
N SER A 410 -6.41 -11.87 -19.71
CA SER A 410 -6.14 -10.63 -18.97
C SER A 410 -4.66 -10.25 -19.07
N PHE A 411 -4.34 -8.96 -19.00
CA PHE A 411 -2.96 -8.50 -19.02
C PHE A 411 -2.11 -9.11 -17.90
N ASP A 412 -2.70 -9.22 -16.70
CA ASP A 412 -2.06 -9.82 -15.53
C ASP A 412 -1.71 -11.29 -15.77
N GLN A 413 -2.63 -12.06 -16.37
CA GLN A 413 -2.39 -13.45 -16.74
C GLN A 413 -1.24 -13.57 -17.75
N ARG A 414 -1.24 -12.76 -18.82
CA ARG A 414 -0.19 -12.80 -19.85
C ARG A 414 1.19 -12.52 -19.26
N PHE A 415 1.30 -11.58 -18.33
CA PHE A 415 2.55 -11.29 -17.64
C PHE A 415 3.05 -12.48 -16.81
N VAL A 416 2.18 -13.07 -15.98
CA VAL A 416 2.55 -14.23 -15.15
C VAL A 416 3.00 -15.42 -16.00
N GLU A 417 2.30 -15.67 -17.11
CA GLU A 417 2.66 -16.72 -18.07
C GLU A 417 4.02 -16.47 -18.73
N ALA A 418 4.29 -15.24 -19.14
CA ALA A 418 5.55 -14.84 -19.77
C ALA A 418 6.76 -15.01 -18.83
N VAL A 419 6.59 -14.69 -17.54
CA VAL A 419 7.66 -14.86 -16.53
C VAL A 419 7.89 -16.33 -16.17
N LEU A 420 6.82 -17.07 -15.87
CA LEU A 420 6.93 -18.45 -15.40
C LEU A 420 7.21 -19.45 -16.53
N GLY A 421 7.21 -18.99 -17.79
CA GLY A 421 7.66 -19.78 -18.94
C GLY A 421 6.77 -20.97 -19.24
N HIS A 422 5.45 -20.81 -19.17
CA HIS A 422 4.56 -21.88 -19.64
C HIS A 422 4.70 -22.01 -21.15
N ASP A 423 5.16 -23.16 -21.60
CA ASP A 423 5.22 -23.57 -23.01
C ASP A 423 3.80 -23.62 -23.56
N ASP A 424 3.34 -22.52 -24.14
CA ASP A 424 2.33 -22.47 -25.21
C ASP A 424 2.16 -21.02 -25.61
N ILE A 425 3.02 -20.55 -26.53
CA ILE A 425 2.65 -20.04 -27.87
C ILE A 425 3.96 -20.13 -28.67
N THR A 426 4.26 -21.29 -29.23
CA THR A 426 5.03 -21.30 -30.48
C THR A 426 4.16 -20.64 -31.54
N THR A 427 4.69 -19.56 -32.09
CA THR A 427 4.15 -18.74 -33.18
C THR A 427 4.04 -19.53 -34.49
N THR A 428 3.21 -20.57 -34.52
CA THR A 428 2.95 -21.39 -35.71
C THR A 428 1.57 -22.02 -35.60
N ASN A 429 0.53 -21.22 -35.74
CA ASN A 429 -0.79 -21.65 -36.24
C ASN A 429 -1.58 -20.41 -36.69
N ILE A 430 -0.99 -19.66 -37.62
CA ILE A 430 -1.78 -18.80 -38.51
C ILE A 430 -2.10 -19.65 -39.74
N ILE A 431 -3.37 -20.02 -39.84
CA ILE A 431 -3.97 -20.64 -41.02
C ILE A 431 -3.74 -19.69 -42.21
N ALA A 432 -2.93 -20.11 -43.17
CA ALA A 432 -2.84 -19.47 -44.48
C ALA A 432 -4.15 -19.72 -45.27
N PRO A 433 -4.67 -18.72 -46.01
CA PRO A 433 -5.93 -18.87 -46.73
C PRO A 433 -5.77 -19.70 -48.01
N THR A 434 -6.61 -20.73 -48.10
CA THR A 434 -7.22 -21.38 -49.28
C THR A 434 -6.61 -21.14 -50.68
N SER A 435 -6.33 -22.26 -51.38
CA SER A 435 -6.52 -22.33 -52.84
C SER A 435 -7.05 -23.71 -53.29
N HIS A 436 -8.23 -23.64 -53.90
CA HIS A 436 -8.83 -24.42 -55.00
C HIS A 436 -8.70 -25.95 -55.18
N ASP A 437 -9.90 -26.52 -55.35
CA ASP A 437 -10.38 -27.47 -56.37
C ASP A 437 -10.21 -28.99 -56.22
N GLY A 438 -11.36 -29.67 -56.37
CA GLY A 438 -11.44 -30.96 -57.08
C GLY A 438 -12.24 -32.08 -56.40
N TYR A 439 -13.47 -32.30 -56.89
CA TYR A 439 -14.29 -33.53 -56.96
C TYR A 439 -13.53 -34.87 -56.72
N ASP A 440 -14.06 -35.96 -56.14
CA ASP A 440 -15.38 -36.57 -56.37
C ASP A 440 -15.70 -37.71 -55.36
N THR A 441 -16.98 -38.08 -55.39
CA THR A 441 -17.79 -39.11 -54.72
C THR A 441 -17.25 -40.53 -54.40
N HIS A 442 -17.68 -41.13 -53.25
CA HIS A 442 -18.46 -42.40 -53.14
C HIS A 442 -18.69 -42.94 -51.70
N ASN A 443 -19.79 -43.68 -51.54
CA ASN A 443 -20.50 -44.16 -50.35
C ASN A 443 -19.86 -45.35 -49.57
N HIS A 444 -19.98 -45.40 -48.23
CA HIS A 444 -20.88 -46.29 -47.45
C HIS A 444 -20.54 -46.28 -45.93
N PRO A 445 -21.52 -46.50 -45.03
CA PRO A 445 -21.37 -46.42 -43.58
C PRO A 445 -21.17 -47.79 -42.92
N LEU A 446 -20.48 -47.86 -41.77
CA LEU A 446 -20.82 -48.65 -40.58
C LEU A 446 -19.67 -48.68 -39.55
N SER A 447 -20.00 -48.18 -38.35
CA SER A 447 -19.71 -48.76 -37.03
C SER A 447 -18.27 -49.12 -36.63
N GLY A 448 -17.76 -48.41 -35.62
CA GLY A 448 -16.81 -48.99 -34.66
C GLY A 448 -15.82 -47.99 -34.07
N ALA A 449 -15.76 -47.95 -32.74
CA ALA A 449 -14.71 -47.34 -31.91
C ALA A 449 -14.69 -45.80 -31.84
N SER A 450 -15.61 -45.30 -31.01
CA SER A 450 -15.31 -44.25 -30.04
C SER A 450 -13.99 -44.55 -29.31
N ASP A 451 -12.94 -43.77 -29.56
CA ASP A 451 -11.82 -43.47 -28.64
C ASP A 451 -10.77 -42.59 -29.34
N ALA A 452 -11.12 -41.36 -29.72
CA ALA A 452 -10.12 -40.38 -30.23
C ALA A 452 -10.62 -38.91 -30.28
N ARG A 453 -11.56 -38.49 -29.42
CA ARG A 453 -12.15 -37.13 -29.52
C ARG A 453 -12.27 -36.32 -28.22
N ASN A 454 -11.39 -36.60 -27.24
CA ASN A 454 -11.28 -35.80 -26.02
C ASN A 454 -9.91 -35.15 -25.81
N SER A 455 -9.14 -34.91 -26.88
CA SER A 455 -7.80 -34.29 -26.80
C SER A 455 -7.70 -32.87 -27.41
N GLU A 456 -8.81 -32.23 -27.81
CA GLU A 456 -8.75 -30.93 -28.52
C GLU A 456 -9.66 -29.82 -27.96
N THR A 457 -10.19 -29.97 -26.74
CA THR A 457 -10.93 -28.89 -26.05
C THR A 457 -10.41 -28.54 -24.67
N SER A 458 -9.20 -28.97 -24.32
CA SER A 458 -8.50 -28.57 -23.09
C SER A 458 -7.58 -27.37 -23.31
N LEU A 459 -8.08 -26.30 -23.94
CA LEU A 459 -7.56 -24.96 -23.66
C LEU A 459 -8.06 -24.62 -22.25
N GLN A 460 -7.35 -25.13 -21.24
CA GLN A 460 -7.67 -24.88 -19.83
C GLN A 460 -7.65 -23.38 -19.61
N SER A 461 -8.83 -22.78 -19.48
CA SER A 461 -8.99 -21.51 -18.78
C SER A 461 -8.38 -21.70 -17.40
N LYS A 462 -7.12 -21.26 -17.23
CA LYS A 462 -6.43 -21.30 -15.95
C LYS A 462 -7.28 -20.56 -14.92
N ARG A 463 -7.33 -21.10 -13.71
CA ARG A 463 -8.21 -20.52 -12.69
C ARG A 463 -7.61 -19.18 -12.29
N ALA A 464 -8.45 -18.20 -11.92
CA ALA A 464 -7.98 -16.90 -11.44
C ALA A 464 -6.91 -17.04 -10.34
N ASN A 465 -7.01 -18.07 -9.50
CA ASN A 465 -6.03 -18.41 -8.46
C ASN A 465 -4.58 -18.64 -8.95
N ASP A 466 -4.38 -18.90 -10.24
CA ASP A 466 -3.07 -19.21 -10.84
C ASP A 466 -2.29 -17.95 -11.26
N TYR A 467 -2.97 -16.81 -11.40
CA TYR A 467 -2.34 -15.54 -11.78
C TYR A 467 -2.80 -14.35 -10.91
N ASP A 468 -4.04 -14.33 -10.42
CA ASP A 468 -4.62 -13.19 -9.70
C ASP A 468 -4.24 -13.20 -8.20
N VAL A 469 -3.61 -12.11 -7.75
CA VAL A 469 -3.18 -11.92 -6.35
C VAL A 469 -4.38 -11.88 -5.42
N GLU A 470 -5.41 -11.08 -5.74
CA GLU A 470 -6.56 -10.88 -4.84
C GLU A 470 -7.32 -12.19 -4.60
N THR A 471 -7.44 -13.05 -5.61
CA THR A 471 -8.06 -14.37 -5.49
C THR A 471 -7.19 -15.34 -4.70
N TYR A 472 -5.88 -15.39 -4.99
CA TYR A 472 -4.95 -16.30 -4.32
C TYR A 472 -4.82 -15.98 -2.83
N GLN A 473 -4.67 -14.70 -2.49
CA GLN A 473 -4.48 -14.24 -1.12
C GLN A 473 -5.72 -14.36 -0.21
N ARG A 474 -6.90 -14.72 -0.75
CA ARG A 474 -8.04 -15.12 0.10
C ARG A 474 -7.79 -16.39 0.89
N HIS A 475 -6.89 -17.24 0.41
CA HIS A 475 -6.60 -18.55 1.02
C HIS A 475 -5.13 -18.68 1.44
N HIS A 476 -4.24 -17.87 0.86
CA HIS A 476 -2.81 -17.89 1.16
C HIS A 476 -2.21 -16.47 1.18
N ASN A 477 -2.10 -15.88 2.37
CA ASN A 477 -1.50 -14.56 2.55
C ASN A 477 -0.46 -14.62 3.68
N THR A 478 0.81 -14.67 3.29
CA THR A 478 1.97 -14.82 4.18
C THR A 478 2.51 -13.48 4.68
N THR A 479 2.03 -12.36 4.13
CA THR A 479 2.58 -11.01 4.30
C THR A 479 1.54 -10.00 4.78
N SER A 480 0.67 -9.50 3.89
CA SER A 480 -0.23 -8.38 4.19
C SER A 480 -1.39 -8.72 5.13
N HIS A 481 -1.63 -10.02 5.43
CA HIS A 481 -2.63 -10.45 6.40
C HIS A 481 -2.47 -9.75 7.77
N TYR A 482 -1.24 -9.50 8.21
CA TYR A 482 -0.96 -8.79 9.47
C TYR A 482 -1.54 -7.38 9.53
N LYS A 483 -1.81 -6.75 8.38
CA LYS A 483 -2.50 -5.46 8.32
C LYS A 483 -3.96 -5.60 8.75
N HIS A 484 -4.61 -6.72 8.44
CA HIS A 484 -6.02 -6.96 8.77
C HIS A 484 -6.17 -7.58 10.15
N SER A 485 -5.28 -8.51 10.51
CA SER A 485 -5.25 -9.15 11.83
C SER A 485 -3.81 -9.42 12.26
N ILE A 486 -3.33 -8.64 13.22
CA ILE A 486 -1.98 -8.76 13.79
C ILE A 486 -1.82 -10.05 14.62
N ASP A 487 -2.90 -10.59 15.19
CA ASP A 487 -2.88 -11.81 15.99
C ASP A 487 -3.28 -13.09 15.24
N GLY A 488 -3.88 -12.96 14.05
CA GLY A 488 -4.38 -14.06 13.25
C GLY A 488 -5.77 -14.58 13.64
N TYR A 489 -6.47 -13.90 14.55
CA TYR A 489 -7.78 -14.34 15.05
C TYR A 489 -8.86 -13.26 14.90
N PHE A 490 -8.56 -12.05 15.35
CA PHE A 490 -9.51 -10.94 15.30
C PHE A 490 -9.01 -9.88 14.35
N LEU A 491 -9.94 -9.30 13.60
CA LEU A 491 -9.59 -8.20 12.74
C LEU A 491 -9.29 -6.96 13.59
N ASN A 492 -8.25 -6.22 13.21
CA ASN A 492 -7.88 -4.95 13.81
C ASN A 492 -8.85 -3.85 13.32
N HIS A 493 -10.06 -3.84 13.84
CA HIS A 493 -11.10 -2.87 13.46
C HIS A 493 -11.21 -1.76 14.49
N ASN A 494 -11.23 -0.51 14.00
CA ASN A 494 -11.66 0.66 14.75
C ASN A 494 -12.67 1.45 13.89
N GLU A 495 -13.92 0.95 13.86
CA GLU A 495 -14.99 1.55 13.07
C GLU A 495 -15.28 3.00 13.48
N GLN A 496 -15.09 3.32 14.77
CA GLN A 496 -15.31 4.67 15.28
C GLN A 496 -14.27 5.66 14.75
N ALA A 497 -12.97 5.30 14.79
CA ALA A 497 -11.91 6.13 14.22
C ALA A 497 -12.08 6.34 12.71
N LEU A 498 -12.50 5.30 11.98
CA LEU A 498 -12.79 5.41 10.54
C LEU A 498 -13.98 6.32 10.24
N LYS A 499 -15.08 6.20 11.00
CA LYS A 499 -16.25 7.09 10.85
C LYS A 499 -15.88 8.54 11.13
N GLU A 500 -15.09 8.80 12.18
CA GLU A 500 -14.63 10.15 12.49
C GLU A 500 -13.68 10.68 11.41
N LEU A 501 -12.74 9.86 10.92
CA LEU A 501 -11.85 10.26 9.83
C LEU A 501 -12.64 10.58 8.55
N GLN A 502 -13.60 9.74 8.17
CA GLN A 502 -14.44 9.97 7.00
C GLN A 502 -15.23 11.27 7.12
N ARG A 503 -15.75 11.58 8.32
CA ARG A 503 -16.43 12.86 8.59
C ARG A 503 -15.50 14.05 8.34
N ILE A 504 -14.25 13.95 8.79
CA ILE A 504 -13.24 15.00 8.61
C ILE A 504 -12.89 15.17 7.13
N ILE A 505 -12.62 14.07 6.42
CA ILE A 505 -12.29 14.08 4.98
C ILE A 505 -13.43 14.69 4.16
N ASN A 506 -14.66 14.22 4.36
CA ASN A 506 -15.82 14.71 3.61
C ASN A 506 -16.01 16.22 3.77
N LEU A 507 -15.78 16.78 4.97
CA LEU A 507 -15.91 18.22 5.17
C LEU A 507 -14.73 18.99 4.56
N ALA A 508 -13.50 18.46 4.68
CA ALA A 508 -12.33 19.05 4.04
C ALA A 508 -12.48 19.09 2.50
N ASP A 509 -12.94 18.01 1.88
CA ASP A 509 -13.17 17.92 0.43
C ASP A 509 -14.25 18.90 -0.04
N ARG A 510 -15.36 19.03 0.71
CA ARG A 510 -16.40 20.04 0.43
C ARG A 510 -15.81 21.45 0.49
N GLY A 511 -14.99 21.75 1.49
CA GLY A 511 -14.31 23.03 1.62
C GLY A 511 -13.34 23.30 0.46
N MET A 512 -12.51 22.32 0.10
CA MET A 512 -11.55 22.43 -0.99
C MET A 512 -12.22 22.63 -2.34
N THR A 513 -13.33 21.94 -2.61
CA THR A 513 -14.12 22.10 -3.84
C THR A 513 -14.60 23.55 -3.99
N LEU A 514 -15.12 24.14 -2.90
CA LEU A 514 -15.57 25.54 -2.90
C LEU A 514 -14.42 26.54 -3.08
N ILE A 515 -13.24 26.24 -2.50
CA ILE A 515 -12.02 27.04 -2.75
C ILE A 515 -11.62 26.97 -4.22
N SER A 516 -11.60 25.77 -4.81
CA SER A 516 -11.27 25.58 -6.22
C SER A 516 -12.25 26.32 -7.13
N GLU A 517 -13.55 26.26 -6.86
CA GLU A 517 -14.57 27.02 -7.58
C GLU A 517 -14.38 28.54 -7.45
N GLU A 518 -13.96 29.03 -6.28
CA GLU A 518 -13.69 30.46 -6.07
C GLU A 518 -12.43 30.91 -6.80
N ILE A 519 -11.36 30.09 -6.79
CA ILE A 519 -10.13 30.36 -7.53
C ILE A 519 -10.43 30.40 -9.04
N VAL A 520 -11.21 29.44 -9.55
CA VAL A 520 -11.63 29.42 -10.95
C VAL A 520 -12.45 30.68 -11.27
N ARG A 521 -13.41 31.07 -10.42
CA ARG A 521 -14.19 32.31 -10.61
C ARG A 521 -13.31 33.56 -10.60
N ASN A 522 -12.40 33.70 -9.66
CA ASN A 522 -11.50 34.85 -9.56
C ASN A 522 -10.51 34.92 -10.73
N ASN A 523 -10.00 33.77 -11.19
CA ASN A 523 -9.15 33.71 -12.38
C ASN A 523 -9.93 34.04 -13.65
N THR A 524 -11.17 33.59 -13.76
CA THR A 524 -12.06 33.93 -14.89
C THR A 524 -12.42 35.42 -14.87
N ALA A 525 -12.70 35.98 -13.70
CA ALA A 525 -12.98 37.41 -13.53
C ALA A 525 -11.76 38.28 -13.87
N ARG A 526 -10.54 37.85 -13.51
CA ARG A 526 -9.28 38.52 -13.88
C ARG A 526 -9.01 38.52 -15.38
N ILE A 527 -9.28 37.39 -16.05
CA ILE A 527 -9.16 37.28 -17.52
C ILE A 527 -10.18 38.18 -18.21
N VAL A 528 -11.40 38.32 -17.67
CA VAL A 528 -12.41 39.24 -18.22
C VAL A 528 -12.04 40.71 -18.03
N THR A 529 -11.37 41.09 -16.93
CA THR A 529 -10.86 42.46 -16.75
C THR A 529 -9.66 42.79 -17.63
N ASP A 530 -8.75 41.83 -17.91
CA ASP A 530 -7.61 42.05 -18.83
C ASP A 530 -8.04 42.13 -20.31
N ILE A 531 -9.21 41.58 -20.66
CA ILE A 531 -9.82 41.72 -22.00
C ILE A 531 -10.67 43.01 -22.10
N GLY A 532 -10.98 43.65 -20.97
CA GLY A 532 -11.86 44.81 -20.88
C GLY A 532 -11.22 46.18 -21.12
N ASP A 533 -9.90 46.28 -21.30
CA ASP A 533 -9.19 47.58 -21.36
C ASP A 533 -8.46 47.86 -22.70
N LEU A 534 -8.88 47.21 -23.78
CA LEU A 534 -8.45 47.52 -25.15
C LEU A 534 -9.65 47.91 -26.01
N GLY A 535 -10.02 49.19 -25.97
CA GLY A 535 -11.11 49.71 -26.80
C GLY A 535 -11.46 51.18 -26.60
N MET A 536 -10.52 52.10 -26.81
CA MET A 536 -10.85 53.47 -27.24
C MET A 536 -10.11 53.74 -28.55
N GLU A 537 -10.85 53.64 -29.64
CA GLU A 537 -10.45 54.01 -31.00
C GLU A 537 -10.07 55.50 -31.09
N PRO A 538 -9.09 55.87 -31.93
CA PRO A 538 -8.71 57.26 -32.15
C PRO A 538 -9.70 57.97 -33.08
N ALA A 539 -10.09 59.20 -32.72
CA ALA A 539 -10.86 60.08 -33.58
C ALA A 539 -10.02 60.53 -34.80
N ALA A 540 -10.64 60.47 -35.98
CA ALA A 540 -10.09 60.88 -37.28
C ALA A 540 -9.91 62.41 -37.40
N PRO A 541 -9.08 62.91 -38.34
CA PRO A 541 -8.56 64.28 -38.34
C PRO A 541 -9.49 65.27 -39.06
N ASP A 542 -9.63 66.47 -38.49
CA ASP A 542 -10.24 67.62 -39.15
C ASP A 542 -9.24 68.31 -40.09
N LEU A 543 -9.72 68.55 -41.31
CA LEU A 543 -9.11 69.32 -42.37
C LEU A 543 -9.30 70.82 -42.10
N ASP A 544 -8.22 71.60 -42.07
CA ASP A 544 -8.28 73.05 -42.23
C ASP A 544 -7.76 73.46 -43.63
N PRO A 545 -8.40 74.46 -44.29
CA PRO A 545 -7.94 74.96 -45.58
C PRO A 545 -6.87 76.05 -45.41
N ALA A 546 -5.93 76.08 -46.36
CA ALA A 546 -4.87 77.09 -46.48
C ALA A 546 -5.42 78.50 -46.78
N PRO A 547 -4.60 79.57 -46.63
CA PRO A 547 -3.50 79.84 -47.56
C PRO A 547 -2.10 79.86 -46.94
#